data_AF-A0A373VKM4-F1
#
_entry.id   AF-A0A373VKM4-F1
#
_cell.length_a   1.000
_cell.length_b   1.000
_cell.length_c   1.000
_cell.angle_alpha   90.00
_cell.angle_beta   90.00
_cell.angle_gamma   90.00
#
_symmetry.space_group_name_H-M   'P 1'
#
loop_
_entity.id
_entity.type
_entity.pdbx_description
1 polymer ?
#
loop_
_entity_poly.entity_id
_entity_poly.type
_entity_poly.pdbx_seq_one_letter_code
_entity_poly.pdbx_strand_id
1 'polypeptide(L)'
;MPFKIIRNDITKMNTEAIVNTANDHAAVGTGCDSAVYEAAGYQELLEYRKKHIGFVEEGGAFITPGFQLQAKYIIHAVSPYYVDGKHGEEKKLRSCYSKSLQLAKENGVKSIAFPLISTGGFGYPKEEGIRIAADEINTFLLSNEMLIYLVVFGRKATALGEKLYPDLESYIDHNYVESVREKEYGKSSEQSIRLWRERSSSNIDRRPNKNNGMQEKQPKLFLSGVDSQPCGFGEDEASFLDFEGLHEGKLEERMSHLSDTFSEYLMYLIQERKMENAEVWKRAIVDKKIFSKIKNNVNYHPNKLTALCLCVGAKLNLDETRDLLARAGYALSPCDKTDIIFSYFIENEIYDMIELDIQLEEHGLPCIIS
;
A
#
# COMPACT_ATOMS: atom_id res chain seq x y z
N MET A 1 -13.38 -15.24 23.35
CA MET A 1 -13.86 -13.95 23.93
C MET A 1 -14.99 -13.36 23.08
N PRO A 2 -15.79 -12.39 23.58
CA PRO A 2 -16.86 -11.76 22.80
C PRO A 2 -16.36 -10.69 21.80
N PHE A 3 -15.10 -10.27 21.87
CA PHE A 3 -14.43 -9.45 20.86
C PHE A 3 -13.49 -10.31 20.00
N LYS A 4 -13.39 -10.02 18.69
CA LYS A 4 -12.43 -10.63 17.74
C LYS A 4 -11.94 -9.62 16.70
N ILE A 5 -10.68 -9.69 16.26
CA ILE A 5 -10.19 -9.03 15.03
C ILE A 5 -10.17 -10.06 13.91
N ILE A 6 -10.72 -9.73 12.74
CA ILE A 6 -10.78 -10.66 11.60
C ILE A 6 -10.47 -9.96 10.29
N ARG A 7 -9.90 -10.70 9.33
CA ARG A 7 -9.68 -10.21 7.97
C ARG A 7 -10.77 -10.73 7.05
N ASN A 8 -11.69 -9.82 6.69
CA ASN A 8 -12.89 -10.11 5.89
C ASN A 8 -13.41 -8.81 5.21
N ASP A 9 -14.44 -8.94 4.37
CA ASP A 9 -15.27 -7.85 3.87
C ASP A 9 -16.46 -7.62 4.81
N ILE A 10 -16.60 -6.39 5.30
CA ILE A 10 -17.63 -6.02 6.27
C ILE A 10 -19.05 -6.20 5.73
N THR A 11 -19.26 -6.09 4.42
CA THR A 11 -20.58 -6.30 3.77
C THR A 11 -21.00 -7.77 3.76
N LYS A 12 -20.08 -8.71 4.03
CA LYS A 12 -20.33 -10.16 4.11
C LYS A 12 -20.41 -10.68 5.54
N MET A 13 -20.34 -9.80 6.54
CA MET A 13 -20.41 -10.20 7.94
C MET A 13 -21.79 -10.70 8.32
N ASN A 14 -21.85 -11.93 8.83
CA ASN A 14 -23.05 -12.52 9.41
C ASN A 14 -23.25 -12.01 10.85
N THR A 15 -23.58 -10.72 10.97
CA THR A 15 -23.87 -10.01 12.23
C THR A 15 -25.20 -9.29 12.15
N GLU A 16 -25.84 -9.04 13.30
CA GLU A 16 -27.14 -8.35 13.34
C GLU A 16 -27.03 -6.86 12.95
N ALA A 17 -25.87 -6.23 13.16
CA ALA A 17 -25.53 -4.93 12.61
C ALA A 17 -24.14 -4.93 11.97
N ILE A 18 -23.93 -4.02 11.01
CA ILE A 18 -22.58 -3.61 10.58
C ILE A 18 -22.41 -2.10 10.77
N VAL A 19 -21.16 -1.65 10.89
CA VAL A 19 -20.82 -0.23 11.01
C VAL A 19 -20.24 0.28 9.70
N ASN A 20 -20.67 1.46 9.29
CA ASN A 20 -20.17 2.17 8.12
C ASN A 20 -19.39 3.44 8.55
N THR A 21 -18.28 3.73 7.88
CA THR A 21 -17.56 5.01 7.96
C THR A 21 -18.23 6.06 7.07
N ALA A 22 -19.11 6.88 7.65
CA ALA A 22 -19.91 7.84 6.91
C ALA A 22 -19.33 9.25 6.91
N ASN A 23 -19.67 10.02 5.87
CA ASN A 23 -19.47 11.47 5.82
C ASN A 23 -20.46 12.21 6.73
N ASP A 24 -20.24 13.50 7.00
CA ASP A 24 -21.12 14.36 7.81
C ASP A 24 -22.47 14.67 7.13
N HIS A 25 -22.43 14.89 5.81
CA HIS A 25 -23.59 15.11 4.95
C HIS A 25 -24.08 13.80 4.31
N ALA A 26 -25.32 13.82 3.79
CA ALA A 26 -25.94 12.71 3.04
C ALA A 26 -25.33 12.49 1.63
N ALA A 27 -24.01 12.25 1.61
CA ALA A 27 -23.16 11.90 0.49
C ALA A 27 -22.43 10.57 0.77
N VAL A 28 -22.05 9.88 -0.30
CA VAL A 28 -21.31 8.61 -0.26
C VAL A 28 -19.86 8.87 -0.63
N GLY A 29 -18.94 8.40 0.21
CA GLY A 29 -17.49 8.45 -0.01
C GLY A 29 -16.97 7.22 -0.77
N THR A 30 -15.66 7.01 -0.70
CA THR A 30 -14.97 5.85 -1.29
C THR A 30 -14.64 4.77 -0.24
N GLY A 31 -14.19 3.59 -0.69
CA GLY A 31 -13.85 2.46 0.17
C GLY A 31 -15.08 1.89 0.88
N CYS A 32 -14.99 1.73 2.21
CA CYS A 32 -16.03 1.13 3.05
C CYS A 32 -17.42 1.80 2.87
N ASP A 33 -17.49 3.12 2.68
CA ASP A 33 -18.77 3.82 2.49
C ASP A 33 -19.43 3.38 1.17
N SER A 34 -18.72 3.47 0.05
CA SER A 34 -19.19 2.96 -1.25
C SER A 34 -19.56 1.48 -1.19
N ALA A 35 -18.72 0.63 -0.58
CA ALA A 35 -18.99 -0.80 -0.49
C ALA A 35 -20.27 -1.12 0.30
N VAL A 36 -20.53 -0.43 1.42
CA VAL A 36 -21.76 -0.58 2.19
C VAL A 36 -22.97 -0.09 1.41
N TYR A 37 -22.89 1.06 0.71
CA TYR A 37 -24.01 1.55 -0.10
C TYR A 37 -24.32 0.63 -1.29
N GLU A 38 -23.29 0.12 -1.99
CA GLU A 38 -23.47 -0.85 -3.08
C GLU A 38 -24.14 -2.13 -2.58
N ALA A 39 -23.67 -2.69 -1.47
CA ALA A 39 -24.19 -3.94 -0.91
C ALA A 39 -25.57 -3.80 -0.22
N ALA A 40 -25.91 -2.61 0.27
CA ALA A 40 -27.22 -2.32 0.87
C ALA A 40 -28.29 -1.93 -0.16
N GLY A 41 -27.92 -1.50 -1.36
CA GLY A 41 -28.84 -0.88 -2.32
C GLY A 41 -28.67 0.63 -2.33
N TYR A 42 -27.79 1.10 -3.20
CA TYR A 42 -27.23 2.47 -3.17
C TYR A 42 -28.30 3.56 -3.11
N GLN A 43 -29.31 3.49 -4.00
CA GLN A 43 -30.35 4.51 -4.10
C GLN A 43 -31.27 4.52 -2.87
N GLU A 44 -31.64 3.34 -2.38
CA GLU A 44 -32.62 3.14 -1.30
C GLU A 44 -32.07 3.68 0.03
N LEU A 45 -30.82 3.32 0.35
CA LEU A 45 -30.10 3.83 1.53
C LEU A 45 -29.86 5.35 1.44
N LEU A 46 -29.46 5.86 0.25
CA LEU A 46 -29.18 7.29 0.06
C LEU A 46 -30.44 8.15 0.18
N GLU A 47 -31.57 7.71 -0.40
CA GLU A 47 -32.86 8.40 -0.27
C GLU A 47 -33.36 8.36 1.17
N TYR A 48 -33.26 7.21 1.86
CA TYR A 48 -33.62 7.10 3.26
C TYR A 48 -32.81 8.08 4.12
N ARG A 49 -31.48 8.11 3.95
CA ARG A 49 -30.59 9.01 4.69
C ARG A 49 -30.92 10.48 4.45
N LYS A 50 -31.16 10.89 3.19
CA LYS A 50 -31.55 12.26 2.83
C LYS A 50 -32.89 12.67 3.45
N LYS A 51 -33.85 11.75 3.53
CA LYS A 51 -35.20 12.00 4.02
C LYS A 51 -35.34 11.99 5.54
N HIS A 52 -34.57 11.15 6.23
CA HIS A 52 -34.78 10.86 7.65
C HIS A 52 -33.65 11.30 8.59
N ILE A 53 -32.43 11.52 8.08
CA ILE A 53 -31.24 11.80 8.91
C ILE A 53 -30.65 13.18 8.60
N GLY A 54 -30.27 13.43 7.35
CA GLY A 54 -29.60 14.68 6.96
C GLY A 54 -28.14 14.78 7.44
N PHE A 55 -27.80 15.89 8.11
CA PHE A 55 -26.45 16.18 8.62
C PHE A 55 -26.23 15.60 10.01
N VAL A 56 -25.04 15.03 10.24
CA VAL A 56 -24.57 14.56 11.56
C VAL A 56 -23.10 14.96 11.73
N GLU A 57 -22.76 15.57 12.87
CA GLU A 57 -21.40 16.04 13.17
C GLU A 57 -20.39 14.89 13.33
N GLU A 58 -19.11 15.14 13.05
CA GLU A 58 -18.00 14.20 13.31
C GLU A 58 -17.98 13.70 14.76
N GLY A 59 -17.68 12.41 14.94
CA GLY A 59 -17.86 11.73 16.22
C GLY A 59 -19.33 11.42 16.55
N GLY A 60 -20.28 11.75 15.67
CA GLY A 60 -21.66 11.28 15.71
C GLY A 60 -21.81 9.86 15.19
N ALA A 61 -22.99 9.27 15.45
CA ALA A 61 -23.42 8.04 14.80
C ALA A 61 -24.95 8.05 14.63
N PHE A 62 -25.46 7.36 13.61
CA PHE A 62 -26.89 7.17 13.37
C PHE A 62 -27.17 5.76 12.83
N ILE A 63 -28.41 5.28 12.95
CA ILE A 63 -28.81 3.92 12.54
C ILE A 63 -29.81 3.96 11.38
N THR A 64 -29.69 3.02 10.46
CA THR A 64 -30.64 2.76 9.37
C THR A 64 -30.96 1.25 9.27
N PRO A 65 -32.04 0.84 8.58
CA PRO A 65 -32.27 -0.57 8.26
C PRO A 65 -31.13 -1.18 7.43
N GLY A 66 -31.01 -2.50 7.39
CA GLY A 66 -30.02 -3.22 6.58
C GLY A 66 -30.22 -3.15 5.06
N PHE A 67 -31.43 -2.82 4.62
CA PHE A 67 -31.86 -2.88 3.21
C PHE A 67 -31.55 -4.25 2.57
N GLN A 68 -30.63 -4.32 1.60
CA GLN A 68 -30.27 -5.56 0.89
C GLN A 68 -29.18 -6.40 1.60
N LEU A 69 -28.61 -5.91 2.70
CA LEU A 69 -27.64 -6.66 3.51
C LEU A 69 -28.30 -7.78 4.33
N GLN A 70 -27.49 -8.77 4.72
CA GLN A 70 -27.91 -9.81 5.68
C GLN A 70 -28.05 -9.25 7.11
N ALA A 71 -27.31 -8.20 7.44
CA ALA A 71 -27.42 -7.49 8.70
C ALA A 71 -28.78 -6.77 8.79
N LYS A 72 -29.38 -6.73 9.97
CA LYS A 72 -30.69 -6.08 10.21
C LYS A 72 -30.57 -4.56 10.19
N TYR A 73 -29.40 -4.03 10.56
CA TYR A 73 -29.13 -2.61 10.71
C TYR A 73 -27.75 -2.22 10.15
N ILE A 74 -27.67 -0.98 9.68
CA ILE A 74 -26.39 -0.31 9.39
C ILE A 74 -26.26 0.84 10.39
N ILE A 75 -25.16 0.87 11.15
CA ILE A 75 -24.83 1.97 12.05
C ILE A 75 -23.75 2.80 11.38
N HIS A 76 -24.07 4.03 11.02
CA HIS A 76 -23.18 4.94 10.32
C HIS A 76 -22.46 5.82 11.34
N ALA A 77 -21.16 5.61 11.52
CA ALA A 77 -20.32 6.45 12.36
C ALA A 77 -19.71 7.57 11.50
N VAL A 78 -19.92 8.83 11.88
CA VAL A 78 -19.35 9.97 11.16
C VAL A 78 -17.90 10.15 11.59
N SER A 79 -16.99 9.59 10.81
CA SER A 79 -15.55 9.55 11.09
C SER A 79 -14.92 10.94 11.10
N PRO A 80 -14.02 11.27 12.04
CA PRO A 80 -13.17 12.46 11.93
C PRO A 80 -12.12 12.29 10.83
N TYR A 81 -11.86 13.35 10.07
CA TYR A 81 -10.64 13.45 9.26
C TYR A 81 -9.42 13.68 10.17
N TYR A 82 -8.32 12.97 9.94
CA TYR A 82 -7.08 13.11 10.70
C TYR A 82 -6.18 14.21 10.12
N VAL A 83 -5.71 15.13 10.98
CA VAL A 83 -4.79 16.20 10.58
C VAL A 83 -3.45 16.03 11.28
N ASP A 84 -3.44 16.10 12.61
CA ASP A 84 -2.22 15.99 13.42
C ASP A 84 -2.44 15.45 14.84
N GLY A 85 -3.67 15.06 15.18
CA GLY A 85 -4.07 14.55 16.49
C GLY A 85 -4.37 15.63 17.54
N LYS A 86 -4.20 16.93 17.22
CA LYS A 86 -4.34 18.04 18.19
C LYS A 86 -5.67 18.78 18.10
N HIS A 87 -6.53 18.42 17.16
CA HIS A 87 -7.85 19.02 16.91
C HIS A 87 -9.01 18.20 17.52
N GLY A 88 -8.68 17.22 18.37
CA GLY A 88 -9.65 16.37 19.08
C GLY A 88 -10.07 15.14 18.29
N GLU A 89 -9.30 14.73 17.28
CA GLU A 89 -9.58 13.57 16.43
C GLU A 89 -9.73 12.27 17.23
N GLU A 90 -8.86 12.01 18.23
CA GLU A 90 -9.01 10.83 19.13
C GLU A 90 -10.36 10.86 19.86
N LYS A 91 -10.77 12.02 20.38
CA LYS A 91 -12.05 12.15 21.09
C LYS A 91 -13.24 11.90 20.16
N LYS A 92 -13.19 12.39 18.92
CA LYS A 92 -14.21 12.13 17.89
C LYS A 92 -14.23 10.65 17.52
N LEU A 93 -13.07 10.02 17.31
CA LEU A 93 -12.97 8.60 16.95
C LEU A 93 -13.48 7.68 18.07
N ARG A 94 -13.12 7.95 19.33
CA ARG A 94 -13.71 7.28 20.52
C ARG A 94 -15.22 7.46 20.59
N SER A 95 -15.71 8.66 20.27
CA SER A 95 -17.14 8.97 20.19
C SER A 95 -17.86 8.19 19.08
N CYS A 96 -17.20 7.91 17.94
CA CYS A 96 -17.74 7.03 16.88
C CYS A 96 -17.99 5.61 17.40
N TYR A 97 -16.99 4.98 18.03
CA TYR A 97 -17.13 3.62 18.59
C TYR A 97 -18.19 3.57 19.70
N SER A 98 -18.07 4.41 20.73
CA SER A 98 -18.98 4.40 21.89
C SER A 98 -20.45 4.67 21.51
N LYS A 99 -20.74 5.65 20.66
CA LYS A 99 -22.12 5.89 20.18
C LYS A 99 -22.65 4.76 19.30
N SER A 100 -21.80 4.13 18.50
CA SER A 100 -22.23 2.99 17.66
C SER A 100 -22.60 1.77 18.51
N LEU A 101 -21.80 1.48 19.55
CA LEU A 101 -22.08 0.43 20.53
C LEU A 101 -23.33 0.73 21.36
N GLN A 102 -23.55 2.00 21.72
CA GLN A 102 -24.78 2.45 22.38
C GLN A 102 -26.02 2.25 21.50
N LEU A 103 -26.00 2.70 20.24
CA LEU A 103 -27.10 2.50 19.29
C LEU A 103 -27.41 1.01 19.08
N ALA A 104 -26.38 0.17 18.97
CA ALA A 104 -26.53 -1.28 18.88
C ALA A 104 -27.26 -1.84 20.11
N LYS A 105 -26.81 -1.48 21.32
CA LYS A 105 -27.43 -1.89 22.60
C LYS A 105 -28.90 -1.46 22.69
N GLU A 106 -29.19 -0.19 22.37
CA GLU A 106 -30.54 0.39 22.44
C GLU A 106 -31.52 -0.28 21.46
N ASN A 107 -31.02 -0.81 20.35
CA ASN A 107 -31.80 -1.57 19.36
C ASN A 107 -31.78 -3.10 19.60
N GLY A 108 -31.21 -3.56 20.72
CA GLY A 108 -31.19 -4.98 21.10
C GLY A 108 -30.29 -5.87 20.22
N VAL A 109 -29.34 -5.27 19.50
CA VAL A 109 -28.36 -5.97 18.65
C VAL A 109 -27.44 -6.84 19.51
N LYS A 110 -27.30 -8.11 19.15
CA LYS A 110 -26.45 -9.09 19.84
C LYS A 110 -25.10 -9.31 19.16
N SER A 111 -24.97 -8.97 17.88
CA SER A 111 -23.71 -9.05 17.15
C SER A 111 -23.50 -7.89 16.19
N ILE A 112 -22.29 -7.34 16.17
CA ILE A 112 -21.91 -6.15 15.39
C ILE A 112 -20.51 -6.30 14.78
N ALA A 113 -20.33 -5.82 13.56
CA ALA A 113 -19.03 -5.71 12.90
C ALA A 113 -18.64 -4.24 12.69
N PHE A 114 -17.44 -3.88 13.13
CA PHE A 114 -16.81 -2.57 12.93
C PHE A 114 -15.75 -2.65 11.84
N PRO A 115 -15.63 -1.65 10.95
CA PRO A 115 -14.41 -1.42 10.19
C PRO A 115 -13.38 -0.72 11.09
N LEU A 116 -12.13 -0.63 10.65
CA LEU A 116 -11.15 0.23 11.31
C LEU A 116 -11.39 1.70 10.92
N ILE A 117 -12.20 2.39 11.72
CA ILE A 117 -12.73 3.74 11.44
C ILE A 117 -11.59 4.76 11.25
N SER A 118 -11.76 5.68 10.29
CA SER A 118 -10.82 6.76 9.89
C SER A 118 -9.45 6.35 9.34
N THR A 119 -9.01 5.09 9.43
CA THR A 119 -7.63 4.69 9.00
C THR A 119 -7.47 4.42 7.49
N GLY A 120 -8.49 4.74 6.68
CA GLY A 120 -8.46 4.71 5.22
C GLY A 120 -8.09 6.08 4.65
N GLY A 121 -8.83 6.57 3.66
CA GLY A 121 -8.64 7.90 3.07
C GLY A 121 -8.91 9.11 3.99
N PHE A 122 -9.13 8.88 5.28
CA PHE A 122 -9.23 9.91 6.33
C PHE A 122 -7.95 10.00 7.18
N GLY A 123 -6.90 9.22 6.85
CA GLY A 123 -5.51 9.43 7.30
C GLY A 123 -5.17 8.99 8.73
N TYR A 124 -6.10 8.45 9.51
CA TYR A 124 -5.83 8.16 10.94
C TYR A 124 -4.77 7.05 11.10
N PRO A 125 -3.73 7.23 11.95
CA PRO A 125 -2.70 6.21 12.17
C PRO A 125 -3.28 4.85 12.59
N LYS A 126 -2.95 3.79 11.82
CA LYS A 126 -3.52 2.45 12.00
C LYS A 126 -3.29 1.87 13.40
N GLU A 127 -2.13 2.11 13.99
CA GLU A 127 -1.79 1.58 15.33
C GLU A 127 -2.65 2.22 16.42
N GLU A 128 -2.79 3.54 16.38
CA GLU A 128 -3.64 4.29 17.30
C GLU A 128 -5.12 3.97 17.07
N GLY A 129 -5.55 3.82 15.81
CA GLY A 129 -6.91 3.42 15.47
C GLY A 129 -7.29 2.05 16.04
N ILE A 130 -6.38 1.06 15.97
CA ILE A 130 -6.59 -0.27 16.58
C ILE A 130 -6.65 -0.16 18.10
N ARG A 131 -5.73 0.59 18.73
CA ARG A 131 -5.74 0.84 20.18
C ARG A 131 -7.06 1.46 20.62
N ILE A 132 -7.49 2.54 19.96
CA ILE A 132 -8.74 3.24 20.26
C ILE A 132 -9.96 2.31 20.10
N ALA A 133 -10.02 1.54 19.02
CA ALA A 133 -11.11 0.58 18.80
C ALA A 133 -11.17 -0.46 19.92
N ALA A 134 -10.04 -1.08 20.26
CA ALA A 134 -9.94 -2.09 21.31
C ALA A 134 -10.23 -1.51 22.71
N ASP A 135 -9.73 -0.31 23.02
CA ASP A 135 -10.00 0.39 24.29
C ASP A 135 -11.51 0.58 24.50
N GLU A 136 -12.21 1.15 23.51
CA GLU A 136 -13.65 1.45 23.60
C GLU A 136 -14.51 0.17 23.60
N ILE A 137 -14.18 -0.81 22.75
CA ILE A 137 -14.89 -2.09 22.68
C ILE A 137 -14.75 -2.88 23.98
N ASN A 138 -13.54 -2.99 24.54
CA ASN A 138 -13.32 -3.68 25.81
C ASN A 138 -14.02 -2.94 26.96
N THR A 139 -13.94 -1.61 27.00
CA THR A 139 -14.64 -0.78 28.01
C THR A 139 -16.15 -1.01 27.98
N PHE A 140 -16.75 -1.09 26.80
CA PHE A 140 -18.17 -1.44 26.64
C PHE A 140 -18.47 -2.85 27.16
N LEU A 141 -17.62 -3.84 26.82
CA LEU A 141 -17.81 -5.25 27.21
C LEU A 141 -17.65 -5.52 28.72
N LEU A 142 -17.06 -4.60 29.49
CA LEU A 142 -17.03 -4.70 30.97
C LEU A 142 -18.44 -4.68 31.61
N SER A 143 -19.45 -4.18 30.91
CA SER A 143 -20.82 -4.02 31.44
C SER A 143 -21.93 -4.48 30.49
N ASN A 144 -21.58 -5.09 29.35
CA ASN A 144 -22.52 -5.46 28.29
C ASN A 144 -22.09 -6.77 27.61
N GLU A 145 -23.06 -7.61 27.25
CA GLU A 145 -22.83 -8.81 26.44
C GLU A 145 -23.19 -8.53 24.98
N MET A 146 -22.20 -8.54 24.09
CA MET A 146 -22.39 -8.39 22.64
C MET A 146 -21.22 -9.05 21.91
N LEU A 147 -21.49 -9.75 20.80
CA LEU A 147 -20.44 -10.31 19.95
C LEU A 147 -19.93 -9.23 18.97
N ILE A 148 -18.70 -8.79 19.15
CA ILE A 148 -18.12 -7.65 18.43
C ILE A 148 -16.96 -8.15 17.55
N TYR A 149 -16.98 -7.77 16.27
CA TYR A 149 -15.89 -8.00 15.33
C TYR A 149 -15.26 -6.67 14.93
N LEU A 150 -13.93 -6.58 14.91
CA LEU A 150 -13.19 -5.52 14.22
C LEU A 150 -12.61 -6.11 12.92
N VAL A 151 -13.17 -5.67 11.80
CA VAL A 151 -12.90 -6.17 10.45
C VAL A 151 -11.79 -5.32 9.82
N VAL A 152 -10.69 -5.97 9.44
CA VAL A 152 -9.49 -5.33 8.89
C VAL A 152 -9.12 -5.92 7.53
N PHE A 153 -8.89 -5.09 6.50
CA PHE A 153 -8.68 -5.61 5.14
C PHE A 153 -7.22 -6.08 4.86
N GLY A 154 -6.23 -5.44 5.50
CA GLY A 154 -4.80 -5.65 5.22
C GLY A 154 -4.09 -6.62 6.19
N ARG A 155 -3.10 -7.38 5.68
CA ARG A 155 -2.26 -8.29 6.49
C ARG A 155 -1.59 -7.57 7.67
N LYS A 156 -1.00 -6.38 7.44
CA LYS A 156 -0.35 -5.59 8.51
C LYS A 156 -1.30 -5.16 9.64
N ALA A 157 -2.53 -4.75 9.34
CA ALA A 157 -3.49 -4.37 10.37
C ALA A 157 -3.94 -5.59 11.21
N THR A 158 -3.99 -6.77 10.59
CA THR A 158 -4.26 -8.04 11.28
C THR A 158 -3.10 -8.39 12.21
N ALA A 159 -1.87 -8.46 11.68
CA ALA A 159 -0.67 -8.79 12.44
C ALA A 159 -0.36 -7.78 13.56
N LEU A 160 -0.69 -6.49 13.36
CA LEU A 160 -0.57 -5.47 14.40
C LEU A 160 -1.63 -5.66 15.50
N GLY A 161 -2.87 -6.02 15.14
CA GLY A 161 -3.91 -6.42 16.10
C GLY A 161 -3.48 -7.61 16.95
N GLU A 162 -2.97 -8.67 16.32
CA GLU A 162 -2.42 -9.85 16.99
C GLU A 162 -1.23 -9.51 17.91
N LYS A 163 -0.32 -8.62 17.47
CA LYS A 163 0.83 -8.20 18.27
C LYS A 163 0.45 -7.34 19.49
N LEU A 164 -0.55 -6.47 19.34
CA LEU A 164 -1.03 -5.59 20.41
C LEU A 164 -1.96 -6.31 21.39
N TYR A 165 -2.72 -7.30 20.90
CA TYR A 165 -3.70 -8.07 21.68
C TYR A 165 -3.59 -9.57 21.37
N PRO A 166 -2.57 -10.28 21.90
CA PRO A 166 -2.27 -11.68 21.54
C PRO A 166 -3.37 -12.69 21.90
N ASP A 167 -4.22 -12.36 22.88
CA ASP A 167 -5.33 -13.22 23.31
C ASP A 167 -6.57 -13.12 22.40
N LEU A 168 -6.52 -12.29 21.36
CA LEU A 168 -7.63 -12.02 20.46
C LEU A 168 -7.64 -12.99 19.27
N GLU A 169 -8.66 -13.84 19.18
CA GLU A 169 -8.81 -14.80 18.08
C GLU A 169 -8.85 -14.09 16.71
N SER A 170 -7.86 -14.37 15.86
CA SER A 170 -7.81 -13.94 14.48
C SER A 170 -8.31 -15.00 13.50
N TYR A 171 -8.91 -14.56 12.40
CA TYR A 171 -9.33 -15.40 11.28
C TYR A 171 -9.07 -14.68 9.96
N ILE A 172 -8.46 -15.37 8.99
CA ILE A 172 -8.01 -14.78 7.73
C ILE A 172 -8.45 -15.64 6.54
N ASP A 173 -9.41 -15.15 5.76
CA ASP A 173 -9.66 -15.69 4.42
C ASP A 173 -8.70 -15.05 3.41
N HIS A 174 -7.81 -15.86 2.84
CA HIS A 174 -6.80 -15.40 1.89
C HIS A 174 -7.32 -15.33 0.45
N ASN A 175 -8.31 -16.16 0.08
CA ASN A 175 -8.71 -16.35 -1.32
C ASN A 175 -9.63 -15.24 -1.83
N TYR A 176 -10.35 -14.56 -0.95
CA TYR A 176 -11.30 -13.51 -1.33
C TYR A 176 -10.62 -12.17 -1.64
N VAL A 177 -9.60 -11.78 -0.86
CA VAL A 177 -9.07 -10.41 -0.83
C VAL A 177 -8.41 -9.98 -2.14
N GLU A 178 -7.76 -10.90 -2.86
CA GLU A 178 -7.16 -10.58 -4.17
C GLU A 178 -8.22 -10.18 -5.21
N SER A 179 -9.41 -10.79 -5.16
CA SER A 179 -10.48 -10.57 -6.14
C SER A 179 -11.26 -9.26 -5.99
N VAL A 180 -11.15 -8.60 -4.83
CA VAL A 180 -11.89 -7.37 -4.50
C VAL A 180 -10.99 -6.12 -4.60
N ARG A 181 -9.68 -6.26 -4.35
CA ARG A 181 -8.71 -5.15 -4.34
C ARG A 181 -8.70 -4.33 -5.65
N GLU A 182 -8.87 -4.97 -6.81
CA GLU A 182 -8.97 -4.26 -8.10
C GLU A 182 -10.31 -3.51 -8.31
N LYS A 183 -11.39 -3.90 -7.63
CA LYS A 183 -12.71 -3.24 -7.76
C LYS A 183 -12.83 -2.03 -6.84
N GLU A 184 -12.38 -2.15 -5.60
CA GLU A 184 -12.53 -1.12 -4.57
C GLU A 184 -11.57 0.07 -4.78
N TYR A 185 -10.44 -0.15 -5.48
CA TYR A 185 -9.38 0.83 -5.75
C TYR A 185 -9.07 0.97 -7.25
N GLY A 186 -10.08 0.90 -8.11
CA GLY A 186 -9.93 0.77 -9.58
C GLY A 186 -8.99 1.77 -10.27
N LYS A 187 -8.52 1.38 -11.47
CA LYS A 187 -7.40 1.94 -12.29
C LYS A 187 -7.53 3.41 -12.77
N SER A 188 -7.96 4.34 -11.90
CA SER A 188 -8.32 5.74 -12.23
C SER A 188 -7.36 6.79 -11.64
N SER A 189 -6.31 6.39 -10.92
CA SER A 189 -5.34 7.31 -10.31
C SER A 189 -4.55 8.12 -11.36
N GLU A 190 -4.14 7.49 -12.47
CA GLU A 190 -3.22 8.10 -13.44
C GLU A 190 -3.80 9.34 -14.16
N GLN A 191 -5.05 9.29 -14.61
CA GLN A 191 -5.68 10.45 -15.28
C GLN A 191 -5.97 11.59 -14.30
N SER A 192 -6.38 11.25 -13.08
CA SER A 192 -6.66 12.20 -11.99
C SER A 192 -5.40 13.00 -11.61
N ILE A 193 -4.27 12.30 -11.45
CA ILE A 193 -2.97 12.90 -11.13
C ILE A 193 -2.45 13.79 -12.27
N ARG A 194 -2.67 13.40 -13.53
CA ARG A 194 -2.24 14.18 -14.69
C ARG A 194 -2.98 15.52 -14.81
N LEU A 195 -4.31 15.49 -14.67
CA LEU A 195 -5.17 16.68 -14.67
C LEU A 195 -4.89 17.60 -13.48
N TRP A 196 -4.42 17.05 -12.35
CA TRP A 196 -4.00 17.85 -11.19
C TRP A 196 -2.63 18.51 -11.39
N ARG A 197 -1.65 17.80 -11.96
CA ARG A 197 -0.32 18.36 -12.31
C ARG A 197 -0.43 19.52 -13.32
N GLU A 198 -1.17 19.34 -14.40
CA GLU A 198 -1.33 20.38 -15.45
C GLU A 198 -1.96 21.68 -14.91
N ARG A 199 -2.81 21.56 -13.88
CA ARG A 199 -3.49 22.70 -13.23
C ARG A 199 -2.61 23.46 -12.24
N SER A 200 -1.58 22.81 -11.70
CA SER A 200 -0.66 23.36 -10.70
C SER A 200 0.57 24.04 -11.33
N SER A 201 0.95 23.69 -12.57
CA SER A 201 2.14 24.24 -13.23
C SER A 201 1.94 25.59 -13.94
N SER A 202 0.70 26.09 -14.09
CA SER A 202 0.41 27.27 -14.93
C SER A 202 0.33 28.61 -14.18
N ASN A 203 0.72 28.69 -12.90
CA ASN A 203 0.49 29.86 -12.04
C ASN A 203 1.74 30.37 -11.28
N ILE A 204 2.95 30.15 -11.82
CA ILE A 204 4.18 30.83 -11.37
C ILE A 204 4.87 31.48 -12.57
N ASP A 205 4.37 32.64 -13.00
CA ASP A 205 5.17 33.86 -13.20
C ASP A 205 4.37 34.99 -13.87
N ARG A 206 4.23 36.12 -13.15
CA ARG A 206 4.37 37.53 -13.61
C ARG A 206 3.65 38.51 -12.67
N ARG A 207 4.43 39.36 -12.01
CA ARG A 207 3.94 40.57 -11.32
C ARG A 207 3.53 41.66 -12.34
N PRO A 208 2.70 42.64 -11.93
CA PRO A 208 1.73 43.27 -12.84
C PRO A 208 2.26 44.54 -13.53
N ASN A 209 1.56 44.95 -14.60
CA ASN A 209 1.57 46.35 -15.04
C ASN A 209 0.13 46.85 -15.32
N LYS A 210 -0.09 48.14 -15.05
CA LYS A 210 -1.39 48.82 -15.22
C LYS A 210 -1.61 49.18 -16.69
N ASN A 211 -2.85 49.05 -17.19
CA ASN A 211 -3.69 50.19 -17.58
C ASN A 211 -4.98 49.78 -18.32
N ASN A 212 -6.05 50.54 -18.04
CA ASN A 212 -7.19 50.91 -18.90
C ASN A 212 -7.94 49.85 -19.74
N GLY A 213 -9.27 49.84 -19.60
CA GLY A 213 -10.14 49.57 -20.76
C GLY A 213 -11.47 48.86 -20.51
N MET A 214 -12.44 49.56 -19.91
CA MET A 214 -13.88 49.53 -20.24
C MET A 214 -14.62 48.20 -20.56
N GLN A 215 -15.66 47.93 -19.73
CA GLN A 215 -17.05 47.59 -20.11
C GLN A 215 -17.32 46.22 -20.79
N GLU A 216 -18.38 45.44 -20.53
CA GLU A 216 -19.57 45.40 -19.64
C GLU A 216 -20.09 43.92 -19.63
N LYS A 217 -21.07 43.39 -18.87
CA LYS A 217 -22.04 43.80 -17.81
C LYS A 217 -22.29 42.52 -16.97
N GLN A 218 -22.16 42.53 -15.63
CA GLN A 218 -23.23 42.54 -14.60
C GLN A 218 -24.29 41.40 -14.62
N PRO A 219 -24.85 40.97 -13.45
CA PRO A 219 -24.60 41.43 -12.07
C PRO A 219 -24.11 40.33 -11.09
N LYS A 220 -23.82 40.76 -9.86
CA LYS A 220 -23.19 39.99 -8.77
C LYS A 220 -24.21 39.30 -7.85
N LEU A 221 -23.77 38.26 -7.14
CA LEU A 221 -24.09 38.18 -5.71
C LEU A 221 -22.83 37.84 -4.90
N PHE A 222 -22.61 38.60 -3.83
CA PHE A 222 -21.49 38.44 -2.90
C PHE A 222 -21.71 37.23 -1.99
N LEU A 223 -20.64 36.50 -1.67
CA LEU A 223 -20.37 36.04 -0.31
C LEU A 223 -18.86 36.11 -0.06
N SER A 224 -18.49 36.56 1.14
CA SER A 224 -17.12 36.93 1.51
C SER A 224 -16.24 35.72 1.82
N GLY A 225 -14.94 35.84 1.50
CA GLY A 225 -13.98 34.77 1.71
C GLY A 225 -13.55 34.56 3.16
N VAL A 226 -12.99 33.37 3.40
CA VAL A 226 -11.96 33.11 4.41
C VAL A 226 -10.84 32.41 3.65
N ASP A 227 -9.63 32.95 3.68
CA ASP A 227 -8.48 32.38 2.98
C ASP A 227 -8.02 31.08 3.68
N SER A 228 -8.42 29.93 3.14
CA SER A 228 -7.75 28.66 3.42
C SER A 228 -6.57 28.50 2.46
N GLN A 229 -5.35 28.75 2.97
CA GLN A 229 -4.14 28.29 2.29
C GLN A 229 -4.25 26.76 2.09
N PRO A 230 -4.02 26.21 0.88
CA PRO A 230 -3.94 24.78 0.72
C PRO A 230 -2.67 24.29 1.44
N CYS A 231 -2.85 23.62 2.58
CA CYS A 231 -1.79 22.86 3.22
C CYS A 231 -1.23 21.86 2.20
N GLY A 232 0.09 21.84 2.02
CA GLY A 232 0.73 20.95 1.06
C GLY A 232 0.51 19.50 1.45
N PHE A 233 -0.22 18.76 0.62
CA PHE A 233 -0.27 17.31 0.69
C PHE A 233 1.12 16.78 0.34
N GLY A 234 1.78 16.12 1.31
CA GLY A 234 3.09 15.52 1.12
C GLY A 234 3.05 14.38 0.09
N GLU A 235 4.16 14.16 -0.60
CA GLU A 235 4.29 13.16 -1.67
C GLU A 235 4.29 11.70 -1.14
N ASP A 236 4.17 11.52 0.18
CA ASP A 236 4.43 10.27 0.89
C ASP A 236 3.33 9.21 0.74
N GLU A 237 2.04 9.57 0.68
CA GLU A 237 0.95 8.58 0.69
C GLU A 237 0.89 7.72 -0.58
N ALA A 238 1.24 8.29 -1.73
CA ALA A 238 1.34 7.54 -2.99
C ALA A 238 2.43 6.46 -2.92
N SER A 239 3.52 6.72 -2.20
CA SER A 239 4.60 5.74 -2.00
C SER A 239 4.19 4.59 -1.06
N PHE A 240 3.34 4.87 -0.07
CA PHE A 240 2.99 3.93 0.99
C PHE A 240 2.03 2.82 0.52
N LEU A 241 1.07 3.16 -0.34
CA LEU A 241 0.10 2.20 -0.90
C LEU A 241 0.71 1.32 -2.01
N ASP A 242 1.69 1.85 -2.76
CA ASP A 242 2.41 1.12 -3.82
C ASP A 242 3.42 0.11 -3.23
N PHE A 243 3.98 0.41 -2.05
CA PHE A 243 4.94 -0.45 -1.35
C PHE A 243 4.39 -1.85 -1.02
N GLU A 244 3.13 -1.96 -0.58
CA GLU A 244 2.57 -3.22 -0.04
C GLU A 244 2.27 -4.28 -1.11
N GLY A 245 1.87 -3.88 -2.33
CA GLY A 245 1.64 -4.84 -3.41
C GLY A 245 2.94 -5.37 -4.03
N LEU A 246 3.87 -4.45 -4.31
CA LEU A 246 5.11 -4.76 -5.03
C LEU A 246 6.14 -5.52 -4.17
N HIS A 247 6.21 -5.26 -2.85
CA HIS A 247 7.20 -5.94 -2.00
C HIS A 247 6.78 -7.33 -1.53
N GLU A 248 5.47 -7.60 -1.37
CA GLU A 248 5.00 -8.90 -0.92
C GLU A 248 5.22 -9.97 -2.00
N GLY A 249 4.93 -9.64 -3.26
CA GLY A 249 5.30 -10.47 -4.42
C GLY A 249 6.80 -10.71 -4.50
N LYS A 250 7.63 -9.65 -4.43
CA LYS A 250 9.11 -9.76 -4.46
C LYS A 250 9.69 -10.59 -3.31
N LEU A 251 9.01 -10.65 -2.16
CA LEU A 251 9.44 -11.47 -1.04
C LEU A 251 9.11 -12.95 -1.27
N GLU A 252 7.88 -13.28 -1.65
CA GLU A 252 7.49 -14.66 -1.98
C GLU A 252 8.31 -15.20 -3.18
N GLU A 253 8.58 -14.35 -4.17
CA GLU A 253 9.47 -14.61 -5.31
C GLU A 253 10.91 -14.92 -4.85
N ARG A 254 11.54 -14.06 -4.02
CA ARG A 254 12.86 -14.34 -3.43
C ARG A 254 12.88 -15.60 -2.57
N MET A 255 11.79 -15.92 -1.87
CA MET A 255 11.67 -17.17 -1.11
C MET A 255 11.59 -18.39 -2.01
N SER A 256 10.98 -18.29 -3.20
CA SER A 256 10.92 -19.39 -4.16
C SER A 256 12.32 -19.79 -4.68
N HIS A 257 13.23 -18.81 -4.80
CA HIS A 257 14.61 -19.00 -5.24
C HIS A 257 15.62 -19.28 -4.09
N LEU A 258 15.17 -19.66 -2.89
CA LEU A 258 16.07 -19.93 -1.75
C LEU A 258 17.00 -21.14 -1.97
N SER A 259 16.54 -22.15 -2.71
CA SER A 259 17.29 -23.39 -2.98
C SER A 259 18.02 -23.41 -4.32
N ASP A 260 17.83 -22.40 -5.16
CA ASP A 260 18.34 -22.36 -6.54
C ASP A 260 19.87 -22.38 -6.60
N THR A 261 20.41 -23.19 -7.51
CA THR A 261 21.82 -23.16 -7.86
C THR A 261 22.20 -21.87 -8.59
N PHE A 262 23.51 -21.65 -8.78
CA PHE A 262 24.03 -20.56 -9.61
C PHE A 262 23.34 -20.47 -10.98
N SER A 263 23.12 -21.61 -11.64
CA SER A 263 22.50 -21.63 -12.97
C SER A 263 21.04 -21.19 -12.93
N GLU A 264 20.25 -21.74 -12.01
CA GLU A 264 18.81 -21.47 -11.91
C GLU A 264 18.57 -19.99 -11.56
N TYR A 265 19.29 -19.48 -10.56
CA TYR A 265 19.19 -18.09 -10.13
C TYR A 265 19.68 -17.11 -11.21
N LEU A 266 20.75 -17.43 -11.95
CA LEU A 266 21.18 -16.62 -13.09
C LEU A 266 20.12 -16.60 -14.22
N MET A 267 19.48 -17.72 -14.54
CA MET A 267 18.43 -17.76 -15.56
C MET A 267 17.22 -16.91 -15.13
N TYR A 268 16.83 -16.96 -13.86
CA TYR A 268 15.80 -16.10 -13.27
C TYR A 268 16.14 -14.61 -13.41
N LEU A 269 17.33 -14.18 -12.96
CA LEU A 269 17.74 -12.76 -13.02
C LEU A 269 17.80 -12.21 -14.46
N ILE A 270 18.18 -13.04 -15.43
CA ILE A 270 18.16 -12.70 -16.87
C ILE A 270 16.72 -12.50 -17.37
N GLN A 271 15.80 -13.39 -16.96
CA GLN A 271 14.40 -13.33 -17.35
C GLN A 271 13.69 -12.10 -16.76
N GLU A 272 13.90 -11.80 -15.47
CA GLU A 272 13.31 -10.65 -14.79
C GLU A 272 13.78 -9.32 -15.43
N ARG A 273 15.06 -9.26 -15.80
CA ARG A 273 15.64 -8.11 -16.54
C ARG A 273 15.27 -8.08 -18.03
N LYS A 274 14.46 -9.04 -18.51
CA LYS A 274 13.97 -9.17 -19.90
C LYS A 274 15.09 -9.20 -20.94
N MET A 275 16.26 -9.71 -20.56
CA MET A 275 17.43 -9.79 -21.43
C MET A 275 17.45 -11.12 -22.19
N GLU A 276 17.95 -11.12 -23.43
CA GLU A 276 18.19 -12.39 -24.11
C GLU A 276 19.42 -13.08 -23.54
N ASN A 277 19.35 -14.40 -23.37
CA ASN A 277 20.52 -15.24 -23.12
C ASN A 277 21.69 -14.93 -24.07
N ALA A 278 21.39 -14.64 -25.35
CA ALA A 278 22.37 -14.30 -26.38
C ALA A 278 22.99 -12.90 -26.23
N GLU A 279 22.34 -11.99 -25.53
CA GLU A 279 22.86 -10.68 -25.18
C GLU A 279 23.80 -10.78 -23.98
N VAL A 280 23.39 -11.49 -22.93
CA VAL A 280 24.12 -11.57 -21.64
C VAL A 280 25.53 -12.13 -21.80
N TRP A 281 25.72 -13.29 -22.47
CA TRP A 281 27.08 -13.83 -22.61
C TRP A 281 27.98 -13.02 -23.56
N LYS A 282 27.39 -12.31 -24.53
CA LYS A 282 28.15 -11.36 -25.38
C LYS A 282 28.60 -10.16 -24.57
N ARG A 283 27.69 -9.56 -23.80
CA ARG A 283 27.98 -8.45 -22.88
C ARG A 283 29.00 -8.83 -21.82
N ALA A 284 28.94 -10.06 -21.30
CA ALA A 284 29.89 -10.60 -20.33
C ALA A 284 31.24 -11.03 -20.91
N ILE A 285 31.41 -11.04 -22.24
CA ILE A 285 32.60 -11.58 -22.94
C ILE A 285 32.87 -13.05 -22.53
N VAL A 286 31.80 -13.83 -22.34
CA VAL A 286 31.88 -15.26 -21.98
C VAL A 286 31.64 -16.12 -23.22
N ASP A 287 32.52 -17.09 -23.48
CA ASP A 287 32.37 -18.01 -24.61
C ASP A 287 31.00 -18.72 -24.57
N LYS A 288 30.30 -18.71 -25.70
CA LYS A 288 28.94 -19.29 -25.86
C LYS A 288 28.85 -20.74 -25.39
N LYS A 289 29.92 -21.55 -25.51
CA LYS A 289 30.00 -22.93 -25.01
C LYS A 289 30.10 -22.98 -23.48
N ILE A 290 30.81 -22.04 -22.85
CA ILE A 290 30.86 -21.91 -21.39
C ILE A 290 29.49 -21.52 -20.86
N PHE A 291 28.86 -20.49 -21.44
CA PHE A 291 27.50 -20.11 -21.07
C PHE A 291 26.48 -21.24 -21.31
N SER A 292 26.61 -21.99 -22.40
CA SER A 292 25.78 -23.18 -22.66
C SER A 292 25.99 -24.31 -21.64
N LYS A 293 27.20 -24.46 -21.08
CA LYS A 293 27.45 -25.39 -19.97
C LYS A 293 26.77 -24.94 -18.68
N ILE A 294 26.89 -23.64 -18.34
CA ILE A 294 26.20 -23.05 -17.19
C ILE A 294 24.70 -23.32 -17.32
N LYS A 295 24.06 -22.84 -18.40
CA LYS A 295 22.62 -22.94 -18.62
C LYS A 295 22.06 -24.37 -18.62
N ASN A 296 22.79 -25.34 -19.18
CA ASN A 296 22.28 -26.70 -19.37
C ASN A 296 22.72 -27.70 -18.29
N ASN A 297 23.57 -27.30 -17.34
CA ASN A 297 24.00 -28.15 -16.24
C ASN A 297 23.90 -27.38 -14.92
N VAL A 298 22.82 -27.65 -14.20
CA VAL A 298 22.47 -27.09 -12.88
C VAL A 298 23.64 -27.19 -11.87
N ASN A 299 24.48 -28.22 -11.97
CA ASN A 299 25.63 -28.44 -11.10
C ASN A 299 26.96 -27.86 -11.65
N TYR A 300 26.94 -27.13 -12.76
CA TYR A 300 28.15 -26.52 -13.32
C TYR A 300 28.59 -25.31 -12.49
N HIS A 301 29.80 -25.39 -11.94
CA HIS A 301 30.42 -24.31 -11.19
C HIS A 301 31.32 -23.50 -12.13
N PRO A 302 30.96 -22.25 -12.49
CA PRO A 302 31.87 -21.36 -13.21
C PRO A 302 33.04 -20.96 -12.32
N ASN A 303 34.15 -20.50 -12.92
CA ASN A 303 35.18 -19.82 -12.13
C ASN A 303 34.70 -18.42 -11.70
N LYS A 304 35.31 -17.87 -10.64
CA LYS A 304 34.91 -16.59 -10.04
C LYS A 304 34.86 -15.43 -11.04
N LEU A 305 35.87 -15.32 -11.92
CA LEU A 305 35.94 -14.26 -12.92
C LEU A 305 34.79 -14.38 -13.94
N THR A 306 34.49 -15.59 -14.41
CA THR A 306 33.33 -15.85 -15.29
C THR A 306 32.01 -15.49 -14.60
N ALA A 307 31.87 -15.80 -13.31
CA ALA A 307 30.69 -15.41 -12.54
C ALA A 307 30.57 -13.87 -12.43
N LEU A 308 31.64 -13.17 -12.07
CA LEU A 308 31.71 -11.71 -12.02
C LEU A 308 31.37 -11.06 -13.37
N CYS A 309 31.95 -11.54 -14.47
CA CYS A 309 31.63 -11.06 -15.81
C CYS A 309 30.15 -11.27 -16.17
N LEU A 310 29.52 -12.36 -15.73
CA LEU A 310 28.08 -12.59 -15.92
C LEU A 310 27.22 -11.63 -15.09
N CYS A 311 27.65 -11.26 -13.88
CA CYS A 311 26.98 -10.23 -13.08
C CYS A 311 26.97 -8.88 -13.83
N VAL A 312 28.12 -8.45 -14.38
CA VAL A 312 28.21 -7.21 -15.17
C VAL A 312 27.45 -7.32 -16.50
N GLY A 313 27.54 -8.46 -17.19
CA GLY A 313 26.83 -8.72 -18.44
C GLY A 313 25.31 -8.68 -18.30
N ALA A 314 24.79 -9.25 -17.21
CA ALA A 314 23.37 -9.22 -16.83
C ALA A 314 22.94 -7.96 -16.08
N LYS A 315 23.85 -6.99 -15.85
CA LYS A 315 23.61 -5.72 -15.16
C LYS A 315 23.07 -5.87 -13.73
N LEU A 316 23.56 -6.85 -12.99
CA LEU A 316 23.13 -7.12 -11.61
C LEU A 316 23.60 -6.01 -10.67
N ASN A 317 22.79 -5.70 -9.65
CA ASN A 317 23.26 -4.85 -8.55
C ASN A 317 24.20 -5.61 -7.61
N LEU A 318 24.77 -4.91 -6.63
CA LEU A 318 25.77 -5.47 -5.72
C LEU A 318 25.23 -6.61 -4.84
N ASP A 319 23.96 -6.56 -4.42
CA ASP A 319 23.37 -7.59 -3.56
C ASP A 319 22.99 -8.85 -4.34
N GLU A 320 22.43 -8.68 -5.54
CA GLU A 320 22.25 -9.78 -6.50
C GLU A 320 23.60 -10.44 -6.87
N THR A 321 24.64 -9.62 -7.05
CA THR A 321 26.01 -10.10 -7.31
C THR A 321 26.54 -10.92 -6.14
N ARG A 322 26.35 -10.47 -4.90
CA ARG A 322 26.75 -11.21 -3.68
C ARG A 322 26.01 -12.54 -3.56
N ASP A 323 24.68 -12.54 -3.74
CA ASP A 323 23.85 -13.75 -3.67
C ASP A 323 24.24 -14.76 -4.77
N LEU A 324 24.33 -14.30 -6.03
CA LEU A 324 24.71 -15.16 -7.14
C LEU A 324 26.14 -15.72 -6.99
N LEU A 325 27.11 -14.93 -6.53
CA LEU A 325 28.45 -15.43 -6.23
C LEU A 325 28.45 -16.46 -5.08
N ALA A 326 27.67 -16.24 -4.02
CA ALA A 326 27.57 -17.17 -2.90
C ALA A 326 27.06 -18.55 -3.33
N ARG A 327 26.11 -18.59 -4.29
CA ARG A 327 25.59 -19.84 -4.90
C ARG A 327 26.61 -20.62 -5.72
N ALA A 328 27.71 -19.99 -6.14
CA ALA A 328 28.87 -20.65 -6.75
C ALA A 328 30.03 -20.90 -5.75
N GLY A 329 29.85 -20.58 -4.46
CA GLY A 329 30.87 -20.73 -3.42
C GLY A 329 31.89 -19.59 -3.36
N TYR A 330 31.57 -18.41 -3.89
CA TYR A 330 32.45 -17.23 -3.89
C TYR A 330 31.89 -16.08 -3.04
N ALA A 331 32.78 -15.19 -2.61
CA ALA A 331 32.43 -13.92 -1.99
C ALA A 331 33.28 -12.79 -2.59
N LEU A 332 32.75 -11.56 -2.55
CA LEU A 332 33.53 -10.35 -2.81
C LEU A 332 34.45 -10.07 -1.60
N SER A 333 35.75 -10.00 -1.85
CA SER A 333 36.79 -9.77 -0.86
C SER A 333 37.18 -8.28 -0.85
N PRO A 334 37.12 -7.60 0.31
CA PRO A 334 37.58 -6.21 0.44
C PRO A 334 39.12 -6.07 0.37
N CYS A 335 39.85 -7.17 0.19
CA CYS A 335 41.31 -7.21 0.07
C CYS A 335 41.80 -7.69 -1.30
N ASP A 336 40.90 -8.01 -2.22
CA ASP A 336 41.24 -8.40 -3.59
C ASP A 336 40.99 -7.24 -4.56
N LYS A 337 42.01 -6.87 -5.34
CA LYS A 337 41.90 -5.70 -6.25
C LYS A 337 40.86 -5.91 -7.36
N THR A 338 40.72 -7.14 -7.88
CA THR A 338 39.75 -7.45 -8.92
C THR A 338 38.34 -7.30 -8.35
N ASP A 339 38.08 -7.88 -7.17
CA ASP A 339 36.78 -7.73 -6.50
C ASP A 339 36.45 -6.27 -6.18
N ILE A 340 37.43 -5.45 -5.77
CA ILE A 340 37.23 -4.00 -5.51
C ILE A 340 36.81 -3.27 -6.79
N ILE A 341 37.50 -3.51 -7.92
CA ILE A 341 37.17 -2.88 -9.21
C ILE A 341 35.78 -3.33 -9.67
N PHE A 342 35.49 -4.63 -9.66
CA PHE A 342 34.15 -5.13 -10.01
C PHE A 342 33.05 -4.56 -9.09
N SER A 343 33.30 -4.47 -7.79
CA SER A 343 32.34 -3.88 -6.83
C SER A 343 32.09 -2.41 -7.13
N TYR A 344 33.14 -1.62 -7.37
CA TYR A 344 33.03 -0.20 -7.72
C TYR A 344 32.22 0.02 -9.01
N PHE A 345 32.50 -0.78 -10.05
CA PHE A 345 31.76 -0.69 -11.31
C PHE A 345 30.27 -1.03 -11.14
N ILE A 346 29.95 -2.07 -10.38
CA ILE A 346 28.57 -2.49 -10.11
C ILE A 346 27.84 -1.48 -9.20
N GLU A 347 28.50 -0.94 -8.18
CA GLU A 347 27.97 0.09 -7.28
C GLU A 347 27.60 1.39 -8.02
N ASN A 348 28.35 1.75 -9.06
CA ASN A 348 28.13 2.95 -9.87
C ASN A 348 27.33 2.68 -11.15
N GLU A 349 26.72 1.49 -11.29
CA GLU A 349 25.95 1.04 -12.48
C GLU A 349 26.74 1.08 -13.81
N ILE A 350 28.06 1.00 -13.75
CA ILE A 350 28.97 1.01 -14.90
C ILE A 350 29.11 -0.41 -15.45
N TYR A 351 28.22 -0.77 -16.38
CA TYR A 351 28.19 -2.09 -17.03
C TYR A 351 28.86 -2.11 -18.42
N ASP A 352 29.94 -1.35 -18.57
CA ASP A 352 30.82 -1.39 -19.74
C ASP A 352 32.06 -2.24 -19.43
N MET A 353 32.19 -3.37 -20.13
CA MET A 353 33.32 -4.28 -19.91
C MET A 353 34.63 -3.75 -20.48
N ILE A 354 34.63 -2.84 -21.45
CA ILE A 354 35.87 -2.29 -22.02
C ILE A 354 36.51 -1.35 -21.00
N GLU A 355 35.70 -0.47 -20.39
CA GLU A 355 36.16 0.42 -19.31
C GLU A 355 36.61 -0.36 -18.08
N LEU A 356 35.90 -1.43 -17.73
CA LEU A 356 36.29 -2.34 -16.64
C LEU A 356 37.65 -3.00 -16.93
N ASP A 357 37.89 -3.41 -18.18
CA ASP A 357 39.14 -4.05 -18.57
C ASP A 357 40.34 -3.09 -18.56
N ILE A 358 40.13 -1.84 -19.00
CA ILE A 358 41.11 -0.76 -18.87
C ILE A 358 41.50 -0.57 -17.40
N GLN A 359 40.53 -0.51 -16.48
CA GLN A 359 40.81 -0.36 -15.06
C GLN A 359 41.50 -1.58 -14.43
N LEU A 360 41.29 -2.79 -14.94
CA LEU A 360 42.09 -3.96 -14.57
C LEU A 360 43.54 -3.83 -15.04
N GLU A 361 43.77 -3.44 -16.29
CA GLU A 361 45.11 -3.25 -16.86
C GLU A 361 45.89 -2.14 -16.12
N GLU A 362 45.29 -0.96 -15.91
CA GLU A 362 45.89 0.17 -15.21
C GLU A 362 46.30 -0.18 -13.76
N HIS A 363 45.65 -1.17 -13.15
CA HIS A 363 45.93 -1.62 -11.78
C HIS A 363 46.84 -2.87 -11.71
N GLY A 364 47.32 -3.34 -12.87
CA GLY A 364 48.28 -4.44 -13.02
C GLY A 364 47.66 -5.83 -12.89
N LEU A 365 46.39 -5.98 -13.27
CA LEU A 365 45.63 -7.23 -13.19
C LEU A 365 45.46 -7.88 -14.58
N PRO A 366 45.11 -9.17 -14.66
CA PRO A 366 44.86 -9.84 -15.93
C PRO A 366 43.61 -9.29 -16.63
N CYS A 367 43.75 -8.90 -17.90
CA CYS A 367 42.64 -8.48 -18.74
C CYS A 367 41.69 -9.65 -19.07
N ILE A 368 40.42 -9.30 -19.26
CA ILE A 368 39.29 -10.13 -19.67
C ILE A 368 39.24 -10.19 -21.20
N ILE A 369 39.57 -9.10 -21.89
CA ILE A 369 39.68 -9.04 -23.35
C ILE A 369 41.15 -9.29 -23.73
N SER A 370 41.37 -10.33 -24.54
CA SER A 370 42.69 -10.75 -25.05
C SER A 370 42.82 -10.53 -26.55
#